data_AF-A0A351IYV7-F1
#
_entry.id   AF-A0A351IYV7-F1
#
_cell.length_a   1.000
_cell.length_b   1.000
_cell.length_c   1.000
_cell.angle_alpha   90.00
_cell.angle_beta   90.00
_cell.angle_gamma   90.00
#
_symmetry.space_group_name_H-M   'P 1'
#
loop_
_entity.id
_entity.type
_entity.pdbx_description
1 polymer ?
#
loop_
_entity_poly.entity_id
_entity_poly.type
_entity_poly.pdbx_seq_one_letter_code
_entity_poly.pdbx_strand_id
1 'polypeptide(L)' 'LYDGRTGVPFDNPVTVGIMYFLKLHHLVDDKIHARSTGPYSLVTQQPLGGKAQFGGQRFGEME' A
#
# COMPACT_ATOMS: atom_id res chain seq x y z
N LEU A 1 -0.70 3.53 -31.96
CA LEU A 1 0.31 3.29 -30.89
C LEU A 1 1.11 2.05 -31.27
N TYR A 2 2.33 1.89 -30.76
CA TYR A 2 3.15 0.70 -30.96
C TYR A 2 3.48 0.08 -29.60
N ASP A 3 3.56 -1.25 -29.52
CA ASP A 3 4.03 -1.93 -28.31
C ASP A 3 5.55 -1.71 -28.15
N GLY A 4 5.95 -1.11 -27.03
CA GLY A 4 7.35 -0.82 -26.72
C GLY A 4 8.22 -2.04 -26.43
N ARG A 5 7.65 -3.23 -26.25
CA ARG A 5 8.41 -4.48 -26.05
C ARG A 5 8.70 -5.21 -27.35
N THR A 6 7.74 -5.26 -28.27
CA THR A 6 7.83 -6.05 -29.51
C THR A 6 8.02 -5.20 -30.77
N GLY A 7 7.64 -3.92 -30.74
CA GLY A 7 7.68 -3.01 -31.88
C GLY A 7 6.49 -3.13 -32.84
N VAL A 8 5.51 -3.99 -32.56
CA VAL A 8 4.33 -4.21 -33.42
C VAL A 8 3.26 -3.14 -33.14
N PRO A 9 2.53 -2.64 -34.16
CA PRO A 9 1.40 -1.72 -33.94
C PRO A 9 0.23 -2.41 -33.22
N PHE A 10 -0.53 -1.66 -32.40
CA PHE A 10 -1.78 -2.18 -31.85
C PHE A 10 -2.85 -2.36 -32.94
N ASP A 11 -3.67 -3.40 -32.83
CA ASP A 11 -4.69 -3.76 -33.83
C ASP A 11 -5.74 -2.66 -34.03
N ASN A 12 -6.07 -1.92 -32.97
CA ASN A 12 -7.07 -0.87 -32.99
C ASN A 12 -6.47 0.49 -32.62
N PRO A 13 -7.00 1.60 -33.16
CA PRO A 13 -6.58 2.94 -32.77
C PRO A 13 -6.90 3.19 -31.29
N VAL A 14 -5.92 3.73 -30.57
CA VAL A 14 -6.05 4.09 -29.15
C VAL A 14 -6.14 5.60 -29.03
N THR A 15 -7.16 6.09 -28.33
CA THR A 15 -7.32 7.52 -28.02
C THR A 15 -6.26 7.97 -27.03
N VAL A 16 -5.53 9.02 -27.38
CA VAL A 16 -4.52 9.67 -26.52
C VAL A 16 -4.88 11.14 -26.34
N GLY A 17 -4.50 11.71 -25.20
CA GLY A 17 -4.80 13.10 -24.88
C GLY A 17 -4.00 13.59 -23.68
N ILE A 18 -4.23 14.85 -23.30
CA ILE A 18 -3.55 15.48 -22.16
C ILE A 18 -4.52 15.50 -20.98
N MET A 19 -4.12 14.90 -19.87
CA MET A 19 -4.85 14.95 -18.59
C MET A 19 -3.93 15.52 -17.52
N TYR A 20 -4.51 16.32 -16.62
CA TYR A 20 -3.81 16.82 -15.45
C TYR A 20 -3.99 15.84 -14.28
N PHE A 21 -2.89 15.30 -13.78
CA PHE A 21 -2.90 14.35 -12.67
C PHE A 21 -2.53 15.02 -11.35
N LEU A 22 -3.13 14.54 -10.26
CA LEU A 22 -2.81 14.93 -8.89
C LEU A 22 -2.11 13.78 -8.17
N LYS A 23 -1.05 14.10 -7.42
CA LYS A 23 -0.44 13.17 -6.46
C LYS A 23 -1.04 13.41 -5.08
N LEU A 24 -1.75 12.41 -4.56
CA LEU A 24 -2.36 12.49 -3.23
C LEU A 24 -1.34 12.14 -2.14
N HIS A 25 -1.65 12.53 -0.90
CA HIS A 25 -0.77 12.34 0.26
C HIS A 25 -0.67 10.86 0.74
N HIS A 26 -1.48 9.96 0.20
CA HIS A 26 -1.56 8.58 0.68
C HIS A 26 -0.48 7.68 0.08
N LEU A 27 0.77 7.91 0.46
CA LEU A 27 1.92 7.16 -0.05
C LEU A 27 2.05 5.78 0.62
N VAL A 28 2.63 4.84 -0.11
CA VAL A 28 2.88 3.47 0.40
C VAL A 28 3.88 3.46 1.55
N ASP A 29 4.91 4.31 1.49
CA ASP A 29 5.97 4.40 2.50
C ASP A 29 5.43 4.79 3.89
N ASP A 30 4.38 5.61 3.92
CA ASP A 30 3.72 6.01 5.16
C ASP A 30 2.88 4.86 5.74
N LYS A 31 2.41 3.94 4.89
CA LYS A 31 1.48 2.87 5.25
C LYS A 31 2.15 1.53 5.51
N ILE A 32 3.33 1.28 4.95
CA ILE A 32 4.05 0.02 5.18
C ILE A 32 4.40 -0.12 6.66
N HIS A 33 4.07 -1.27 7.25
CA HIS A 33 4.32 -1.58 8.66
C HIS A 33 4.38 -3.09 8.89
N ALA A 34 5.39 -3.56 9.62
CA ALA A 34 5.55 -4.96 10.00
C ALA A 34 6.16 -5.06 11.41
N ARG A 35 5.86 -6.16 12.11
CA ARG A 35 6.34 -6.42 13.47
C ARG A 35 6.69 -7.90 13.61
N SER A 36 7.88 -8.20 14.16
CA SER A 36 8.27 -9.53 14.63
C SER A 36 8.02 -9.69 16.13
N THR A 37 8.73 -8.92 16.97
CA THR A 37 8.52 -8.79 18.42
C THR A 37 8.49 -7.32 18.81
N GLY A 38 7.91 -6.95 19.96
CA GLY A 38 7.77 -5.54 20.33
C GLY A 38 7.12 -5.33 21.69
N PRO A 39 6.78 -4.08 22.07
CA PRO A 39 6.21 -3.77 23.37
C PRO A 39 4.79 -4.33 23.55
N TYR A 40 4.44 -4.57 24.82
CA TYR A 40 3.16 -5.11 25.27
C TYR A 40 2.50 -4.16 26.28
N SER A 41 1.17 -4.18 26.33
CA SER A 41 0.40 -3.47 27.33
C SER A 41 0.64 -4.07 28.72
N LEU A 42 0.84 -3.23 29.74
CA LEU A 42 1.03 -3.69 31.12
C LEU A 42 -0.21 -4.38 31.69
N VAL A 43 -1.41 -3.94 31.27
CA VAL A 43 -2.68 -4.43 31.82
C VAL A 43 -3.09 -5.75 31.17
N THR A 44 -3.11 -5.79 29.83
CA THR A 44 -3.64 -6.94 29.08
C THR A 44 -2.55 -7.90 28.60
N GLN A 45 -1.28 -7.51 28.69
CA GLN A 45 -0.15 -8.26 28.12
C GLN A 45 -0.33 -8.57 26.63
N GLN A 46 -1.13 -7.77 25.91
CA GLN A 46 -1.29 -7.84 24.46
C GLN A 46 -0.30 -6.91 23.76
N PRO A 47 0.12 -7.23 22.52
CA PRO A 47 0.90 -6.33 21.68
C PRO A 47 0.27 -4.94 21.60
N LEU A 48 1.08 -3.87 21.72
CA LEU A 48 0.60 -2.50 21.45
C LEU A 48 0.11 -2.34 20.01
N GLY A 49 -0.71 -1.31 19.74
CA GLY A 49 -1.27 -1.02 18.42
C GLY A 49 -0.60 0.16 17.71
N GLY A 50 -0.70 0.20 16.38
CA GLY A 50 -0.26 1.34 15.57
C GLY A 50 1.24 1.35 15.21
N LYS A 51 1.55 1.86 14.01
CA LYS A 51 2.91 1.90 13.45
C LYS A 51 3.92 2.61 14.35
N ALA A 52 3.52 3.74 14.95
CA ALA A 52 4.40 4.56 15.79
C ALA A 52 4.91 3.83 17.05
N GLN A 53 4.20 2.81 17.53
CA GLN A 53 4.57 2.03 18.73
C GLN A 53 5.20 0.68 18.38
N PHE A 54 5.55 0.47 17.11
CA PHE A 54 5.88 -0.86 16.60
C PHE A 54 4.77 -1.88 16.90
N GLY A 55 3.52 -1.44 16.71
CA GLY A 55 2.33 -2.17 17.11
C GLY A 55 2.05 -3.42 16.26
N GLY A 56 1.33 -4.38 16.83
CA GLY A 56 0.84 -5.56 16.11
C GLY A 56 -0.41 -5.26 15.30
N GLN A 57 -0.77 -6.20 14.41
CA GLN A 57 -2.07 -6.20 13.75
C GLN A 57 -3.12 -6.81 14.67
N ARG A 58 -4.34 -6.27 14.64
CA ARG A 58 -5.46 -6.86 15.37
C ARG A 58 -5.94 -8.09 14.59
N PHE A 59 -5.97 -9.24 15.26
CA PHE A 59 -6.73 -10.40 14.83
C PHE A 59 -8.03 -10.39 15.65
N GLY A 60 -9.11 -9.90 15.04
CA GLY A 60 -10.42 -9.74 15.65
C GLY A 60 -11.27 -11.01 15.64
N GLU A 61 -12.58 -10.82 15.77
CA GLU A 61 -13.56 -11.91 15.93
C GLU A 61 -13.98 -12.54 14.59
N MET A 62 -13.91 -11.80 13.49
CA MET A 62 -14.38 -12.26 12.17
C MET A 62 -13.23 -12.71 11.26
N GLU A 63 -12.01 -12.66 11.78
CA GLU A 63 -10.77 -13.00 11.10
C GLU A 63 -10.43 -14.50 11.13
#